data_AF-A0A2P6MQS2-F1
#
_entry.id   AF-A0A2P6MQS2-F1
#
_cell.length_a   1.000
_cell.length_b   1.000
_cell.length_c   1.000
_cell.angle_alpha   90.00
_cell.angle_beta   90.00
_cell.angle_gamma   90.00
#
_symmetry.space_group_name_H-M   'P 1'
#
loop_
_entity.id
_entity.type
_entity.pdbx_description
1 polymer ?
#
loop_
_entity_poly.entity_id
_entity_poly.type
_entity_poly.pdbx_seq_one_letter_code
_entity_poly.pdbx_strand_id
1 'polypeptide(L)'
;PPDQDNSGGGIGYINWDRKNGLDALRAAQPGKKILVGEWAGTNHFTDDNTVGFVNAQMQVYGDSADGWTFWSWAGSGGGWNFQDMLNAGIDKGQLNQHSEEMLNVSNCSGCPNDVTKISRVRNVFDNLPFCGASVWTTGSFLVSADRAAPDIPEDSSTMAKTSLIVLALLGLSITLAQNCGCDSSQCCSQYGYCGTGNDYCGNGCQQNCGGNNGGNNNNGGNNNGGGSSCAQNKLSSLMNGNTKPKGVNLGNWFILEQWMDNSPWSAGNCDPNVAYGQYLLEKCLNGQGQRQSVMNNHWNSFITENDFQQMSAAGINFVRLPVGWWYIYDDYGGSGNVQPYVSPNDYQSGGLAYITKAFDWAAKYGIGVLLCMHAAPGSQGGTDNSSPPDTTGNHYWDQYPNNQAATVDSITKYVNKYHNHAAYWGVALMNEPRGDTNVLRSYYLTAYAAIRTMTSKPVVINPLISPFQSGTEGEWTSFMQGGAFTNVWYDLHYYSCFGGPGDQNNSGGGIGYINWDRKNQIAAFKAAQPGKQMLIGEWTGNNNFQDGNTVGFVNAQMNVYGTADGWTFWSWAGSGGSWKFQDMLNAGIDKSQLNQQPPNLVLENASQTQQRPIHHHNLYILNQSQSTSLNCIGRDIHR
;
A
#
# COMPACT_ATOMS: atom_id res chain seq x y z
N PRO A 1 -12.43 -22.20 14.44
CA PRO A 1 -11.41 -22.35 13.38
C PRO A 1 -12.01 -22.99 12.13
N PRO A 2 -12.37 -22.18 11.11
CA PRO A 2 -12.58 -22.64 9.75
C PRO A 2 -11.22 -22.67 9.00
N ASP A 3 -10.83 -23.87 8.59
CA ASP A 3 -10.23 -24.29 7.32
C ASP A 3 -9.08 -23.47 6.67
N GLN A 4 -7.87 -24.01 6.87
CA GLN A 4 -6.93 -24.49 5.83
C GLN A 4 -6.88 -23.81 4.45
N ASP A 5 -6.76 -22.49 4.38
CA ASP A 5 -6.20 -21.82 3.20
C ASP A 5 -5.39 -20.58 3.61
N ASN A 6 -4.18 -20.80 4.13
CA ASN A 6 -3.23 -19.72 4.42
C ASN A 6 -1.94 -19.97 3.65
N SER A 7 -1.82 -19.31 2.52
CA SER A 7 -0.69 -19.19 1.60
C SER A 7 0.54 -18.44 2.20
N GLY A 8 0.87 -18.70 3.47
CA GLY A 8 1.99 -18.04 4.18
C GLY A 8 2.67 -18.84 5.29
N GLY A 9 2.34 -20.13 5.46
CA GLY A 9 2.95 -20.98 6.49
C GLY A 9 2.73 -20.47 7.92
N GLY A 10 3.46 -21.04 8.88
CA GLY A 10 3.29 -20.70 10.30
C GLY A 10 3.64 -19.26 10.65
N ILE A 11 4.56 -18.65 9.90
CA ILE A 11 5.01 -17.26 10.11
C ILE A 11 3.92 -16.25 9.73
N GLY A 12 3.24 -16.47 8.60
CA GLY A 12 2.12 -15.63 8.18
C GLY A 12 0.96 -15.65 9.18
N TYR A 13 0.66 -16.84 9.73
CA TYR A 13 -0.36 -17.00 10.77
C TYR A 13 -0.03 -16.20 12.04
N ILE A 14 1.21 -16.24 12.53
CA ILE A 14 1.62 -15.49 13.73
C ILE A 14 1.50 -13.98 13.52
N ASN A 15 2.04 -13.48 12.41
CA ASN A 15 2.10 -12.04 12.14
C ASN A 15 0.70 -11.41 11.98
N TRP A 16 -0.27 -12.19 11.52
CA TRP A 16 -1.65 -11.72 11.34
C TRP A 16 -2.55 -12.07 12.52
N ASP A 17 -2.74 -13.35 12.84
CA ASP A 17 -3.75 -13.80 13.81
C ASP A 17 -3.36 -13.43 15.25
N ARG A 18 -2.13 -13.75 15.67
CA ARG A 18 -1.68 -13.49 17.04
C ARG A 18 -1.57 -12.01 17.33
N LYS A 19 -1.08 -11.23 16.37
CA LYS A 19 -1.01 -9.77 16.49
C LYS A 19 -2.42 -9.17 16.59
N ASN A 20 -3.33 -9.49 15.67
CA ASN A 20 -4.69 -8.97 15.70
C ASN A 20 -5.44 -9.37 16.98
N GLY A 21 -5.22 -10.59 17.49
CA GLY A 21 -5.80 -11.04 18.75
C GLY A 21 -5.28 -10.25 19.96
N LEU A 22 -3.98 -9.96 20.02
CA LEU A 22 -3.39 -9.15 21.09
C LEU A 22 -3.84 -7.69 21.03
N ASP A 23 -3.91 -7.11 19.83
CA ASP A 23 -4.41 -5.76 19.62
C ASP A 23 -5.89 -5.63 20.01
N ALA A 24 -6.71 -6.62 19.63
CA ALA A 24 -8.12 -6.68 20.02
C ALA A 24 -8.29 -6.83 21.54
N LEU A 25 -7.47 -7.66 22.19
CA LEU A 25 -7.48 -7.80 23.64
C LEU A 25 -7.08 -6.50 24.35
N ARG A 26 -6.07 -5.79 23.81
CA ARG A 26 -5.62 -4.50 24.34
C ARG A 26 -6.68 -3.41 24.19
N ALA A 27 -7.40 -3.41 23.07
CA ALA A 27 -8.54 -2.52 22.86
C ALA A 27 -9.71 -2.84 23.79
N ALA A 28 -9.98 -4.13 24.05
CA ALA A 28 -11.06 -4.56 24.93
C ALA A 28 -10.74 -4.36 26.43
N GLN A 29 -9.47 -4.32 26.82
CA GLN A 29 -9.02 -4.23 28.21
C GLN A 29 -8.01 -3.08 28.41
N PRO A 30 -8.44 -1.82 28.19
CA PRO A 30 -7.54 -0.68 28.29
C PRO A 30 -6.94 -0.56 29.70
N GLY A 31 -5.63 -0.33 29.76
CA GLY A 31 -4.87 -0.19 31.02
C GLY A 31 -4.48 -1.50 31.71
N LYS A 32 -4.92 -2.66 31.21
CA LYS A 32 -4.43 -3.97 31.69
C LYS A 32 -3.16 -4.38 30.95
N LYS A 33 -2.27 -5.05 31.68
CA LYS A 33 -1.04 -5.63 31.14
C LYS A 33 -1.35 -7.02 30.57
N ILE A 34 -0.82 -7.33 29.39
CA ILE A 34 -1.04 -8.59 28.69
C ILE A 34 0.23 -9.44 28.83
N LEU A 35 0.10 -10.62 29.43
CA LEU A 35 1.17 -11.63 29.48
C LEU A 35 0.78 -12.80 28.58
N VAL A 36 1.60 -13.13 27.59
CA VAL A 36 1.45 -14.37 26.81
C VAL A 36 2.00 -15.52 27.66
N GLY A 37 1.09 -16.27 28.28
CA GLY A 37 1.43 -17.22 29.34
C GLY A 37 2.32 -18.39 28.92
N GLU A 38 2.10 -19.01 27.77
CA GLU A 38 2.91 -20.14 27.31
C GLU A 38 2.91 -20.22 25.78
N TRP A 39 4.08 -20.43 25.17
CA TRP A 39 4.22 -20.69 23.74
C TRP A 39 5.46 -21.54 23.43
N ALA A 40 5.48 -22.21 22.28
CA ALA A 40 6.60 -23.05 21.83
C ALA A 40 6.90 -22.82 20.34
N GLY A 41 8.05 -23.31 19.88
CA GLY A 41 8.48 -23.26 18.49
C GLY A 41 7.88 -24.36 17.61
N THR A 42 7.09 -25.28 18.17
CA THR A 42 6.44 -26.31 17.38
C THR A 42 5.26 -25.78 16.61
N ASN A 43 5.23 -26.11 15.33
CA ASN A 43 4.19 -25.69 14.43
C ASN A 43 3.61 -26.95 13.74
N HIS A 44 2.33 -26.93 13.35
CA HIS A 44 1.69 -28.01 12.60
C HIS A 44 1.71 -27.73 11.08
N PHE A 45 2.56 -26.79 10.66
CA PHE A 45 2.64 -26.35 9.29
C PHE A 45 3.74 -27.14 8.57
N THR A 46 3.62 -27.28 7.26
CA THR A 46 4.51 -28.12 6.44
C THR A 46 5.85 -27.44 6.13
N ASP A 47 6.13 -26.27 6.71
CA ASP A 47 7.34 -25.48 6.52
C ASP A 47 8.36 -25.74 7.65
N ASP A 48 9.52 -26.33 7.30
CA ASP A 48 10.62 -26.69 8.22
C ASP A 48 11.32 -25.48 8.89
N ASN A 49 10.81 -24.25 8.76
CA ASN A 49 11.44 -23.04 9.30
C ASN A 49 11.05 -22.75 10.76
N THR A 50 11.45 -23.66 11.66
CA THR A 50 11.21 -23.55 13.11
C THR A 50 11.84 -22.27 13.70
N VAL A 51 13.04 -21.89 13.24
CA VAL A 51 13.77 -20.70 13.73
C VAL A 51 13.04 -19.41 13.35
N GLY A 52 12.61 -19.28 12.09
CA GLY A 52 11.83 -18.14 11.62
C GLY A 52 10.47 -18.05 12.31
N PHE A 53 9.82 -19.18 12.56
CA PHE A 53 8.57 -19.25 13.32
C PHE A 53 8.75 -18.75 14.76
N VAL A 54 9.83 -19.14 15.43
CA VAL A 54 10.14 -18.66 16.79
C VAL A 54 10.48 -17.18 16.81
N ASN A 55 11.29 -16.67 15.86
CA ASN A 55 11.59 -15.25 15.75
C ASN A 55 10.34 -14.39 15.50
N ALA A 56 9.41 -14.85 14.67
CA ALA A 56 8.15 -14.15 14.43
C ALA A 56 7.28 -14.09 15.70
N GLN A 57 7.22 -15.16 16.49
CA GLN A 57 6.52 -15.16 17.78
C GLN A 57 7.16 -14.22 18.79
N MET A 58 8.49 -14.27 18.93
CA MET A 58 9.23 -13.39 19.84
C MET A 58 8.99 -11.92 19.52
N GLN A 59 8.97 -11.58 18.23
CA GLN A 59 8.69 -10.22 17.76
C GLN A 59 7.24 -9.81 18.04
N VAL A 60 6.24 -10.59 17.61
CA VAL A 60 4.83 -10.24 17.83
C VAL A 60 4.50 -10.10 19.31
N TYR A 61 5.00 -11.02 20.15
CA TYR A 61 4.77 -10.96 21.59
C TYR A 61 5.57 -9.85 22.26
N GLY A 62 6.78 -9.54 21.79
CA GLY A 62 7.58 -8.41 22.27
C GLY A 62 6.97 -7.05 21.92
N ASP A 63 6.30 -6.95 20.77
CA ASP A 63 5.69 -5.70 20.29
C ASP A 63 4.27 -5.47 20.84
N SER A 64 3.51 -6.56 21.05
CA SER A 64 2.05 -6.47 21.26
C SER A 64 1.60 -6.93 22.65
N ALA A 65 2.45 -7.63 23.41
CA ALA A 65 2.21 -8.00 24.80
C ALA A 65 3.18 -7.25 25.74
N ASP A 66 2.87 -7.23 27.03
CA ASP A 66 3.72 -6.66 28.06
C ASP A 66 4.74 -7.68 28.62
N GLY A 67 4.65 -8.93 28.14
CA GLY A 67 5.60 -10.00 28.43
C GLY A 67 5.16 -11.32 27.81
N TRP A 68 6.06 -12.30 27.80
CA TRP A 68 5.79 -13.64 27.33
C TRP A 68 6.68 -14.68 28.01
N THR A 69 6.22 -15.93 28.04
CA THR A 69 6.96 -17.08 28.61
C THR A 69 7.00 -18.23 27.61
N PHE A 70 8.22 -18.71 27.30
CA PHE A 70 8.42 -19.89 26.44
C PHE A 70 8.24 -21.17 27.26
N TRP A 71 7.62 -22.19 26.66
CA TRP A 71 7.17 -23.42 27.30
C TRP A 71 8.23 -24.13 28.15
N SER A 72 9.45 -24.33 27.63
CA SER A 72 10.51 -24.95 28.40
C SER A 72 11.90 -24.41 28.08
N TRP A 73 12.70 -24.17 29.13
CA TRP A 73 14.10 -23.75 28.99
C TRP A 73 15.01 -24.88 28.51
N ALA A 74 14.81 -26.08 29.02
CA ALA A 74 15.57 -27.29 28.69
C ALA A 74 14.64 -28.51 28.81
N GLY A 75 14.85 -29.56 28.00
CA GLY A 75 14.02 -30.76 28.03
C GLY A 75 13.78 -31.35 26.64
N SER A 76 12.51 -31.67 26.32
CA SER A 76 12.08 -32.24 25.03
C SER A 76 12.68 -31.47 23.85
N GLY A 77 13.54 -32.12 23.06
CA GLY A 77 14.36 -31.45 22.05
C GLY A 77 13.58 -30.78 20.91
N GLY A 78 14.28 -29.93 20.15
CA GLY A 78 13.72 -29.21 19.00
C GLY A 78 12.88 -28.01 19.42
N GLY A 79 11.77 -27.74 18.71
CA GLY A 79 10.93 -26.56 18.93
C GLY A 79 10.28 -26.43 20.32
N TRP A 80 10.39 -27.46 21.17
CA TRP A 80 9.91 -27.40 22.56
C TRP A 80 10.96 -26.91 23.56
N ASN A 81 12.25 -26.88 23.17
CA ASN A 81 13.37 -26.53 24.03
C ASN A 81 13.99 -25.19 23.61
N PHE A 82 13.94 -24.21 24.51
CA PHE A 82 14.46 -22.87 24.20
C PHE A 82 15.98 -22.85 24.00
N GLN A 83 16.74 -23.69 24.71
CA GLN A 83 18.19 -23.83 24.47
C GLN A 83 18.48 -24.32 23.05
N ASP A 84 17.69 -25.27 22.55
CA ASP A 84 17.85 -25.76 21.18
C ASP A 84 17.55 -24.65 20.17
N MET A 85 16.57 -23.78 20.44
CA MET A 85 16.27 -22.62 19.59
C MET A 85 17.38 -21.56 19.64
N LEU A 86 17.96 -21.30 20.82
CA LEU A 86 19.13 -20.42 20.96
C LEU A 86 20.35 -20.94 20.20
N ASN A 87 20.52 -22.27 20.16
CA ASN A 87 21.58 -22.93 19.40
C ASN A 87 21.27 -22.98 17.89
N ALA A 88 19.98 -23.08 17.53
CA ALA A 88 19.51 -23.06 16.15
C ALA A 88 19.52 -21.66 15.50
N GLY A 89 19.83 -20.61 16.27
CA GLY A 89 20.11 -19.27 15.73
C GLY A 89 18.93 -18.30 15.76
N ILE A 90 18.01 -18.42 16.72
CA ILE A 90 17.00 -17.37 16.96
C ILE A 90 17.67 -16.02 17.32
N ASP A 91 17.02 -14.91 16.96
CA ASP A 91 17.54 -13.57 17.15
C ASP A 91 17.54 -13.17 18.64
N LYS A 92 18.71 -13.29 19.26
CA LYS A 92 18.94 -12.94 20.67
C LYS A 92 18.74 -11.45 20.93
N GLY A 93 18.77 -10.58 19.91
CA GLY A 93 18.50 -9.15 20.05
C GLY A 93 17.08 -8.86 20.50
N GLN A 94 16.12 -9.70 20.12
CA GLN A 94 14.71 -9.57 20.51
C GLN A 94 14.46 -9.86 22.00
N LEU A 95 15.37 -10.56 22.68
CA LEU A 95 15.26 -10.80 24.13
C LEU A 95 15.51 -9.54 24.97
N ASN A 96 16.11 -8.50 24.38
CA ASN A 96 16.57 -7.31 25.10
C ASN A 96 15.73 -6.05 24.83
N GLN A 97 14.70 -6.12 23.99
CA GLN A 97 14.00 -4.96 23.40
C GLN A 97 13.22 -4.06 24.40
N HIS A 98 13.19 -4.37 25.70
CA HIS A 98 12.54 -3.52 26.73
C HIS A 98 13.37 -3.29 28.01
N SER A 99 14.69 -3.55 27.98
CA SER A 99 15.52 -3.43 29.19
C SER A 99 15.92 -2.00 29.59
N GLU A 100 15.76 -1.01 28.69
CA GLU A 100 16.25 0.36 28.93
C GLU A 100 15.30 1.23 29.77
N GLU A 101 14.00 0.93 29.85
CA GLU A 101 13.06 1.70 30.69
C GLU A 101 13.08 1.32 32.19
N MET A 102 13.75 0.23 32.59
CA MET A 102 13.87 -0.19 34.00
C MET A 102 15.17 0.27 34.69
N LEU A 103 16.03 1.06 34.04
CA LEU A 103 17.35 1.42 34.58
C LEU A 103 17.61 2.91 34.79
N ASN A 104 16.58 3.76 34.86
CA ASN A 104 16.78 5.15 35.31
C ASN A 104 16.71 5.26 36.85
N VAL A 105 17.69 4.68 37.54
CA VAL A 105 17.94 4.92 38.97
C VAL A 105 19.16 5.82 39.12
N SER A 106 19.06 7.03 38.58
CA SER A 106 20.13 8.05 38.65
C SER A 106 19.98 9.01 39.84
N ASN A 107 18.99 8.82 40.73
CA ASN A 107 18.76 9.70 41.89
C ASN A 107 18.53 8.98 43.24
N CYS A 108 19.12 7.80 43.46
CA CYS A 108 19.11 7.19 44.81
C CYS A 108 20.43 7.49 45.54
N SER A 109 20.48 8.63 46.23
CA SER A 109 21.55 9.01 47.16
C SER A 109 21.51 8.13 48.43
N GLY A 110 21.99 6.89 48.30
CA GLY A 110 22.08 5.96 49.43
C GLY A 110 22.51 4.52 49.11
N CYS A 111 22.72 4.14 47.85
CA CYS A 111 23.13 2.77 47.53
C CYS A 111 24.67 2.60 47.62
N PRO A 112 25.18 1.58 48.34
CA PRO A 112 26.61 1.28 48.41
C PRO A 112 27.19 0.96 47.03
N ASN A 113 28.40 1.48 46.79
CA ASN A 113 29.23 1.15 45.64
C ASN A 113 29.50 -0.36 45.62
N ASP A 114 28.90 -1.11 44.71
CA ASP A 114 29.46 -2.40 44.32
C ASP A 114 29.17 -2.77 42.87
N VAL A 115 30.25 -3.07 42.16
CA VAL A 115 30.31 -3.34 40.74
C VAL A 115 29.96 -4.81 40.52
N THR A 116 28.68 -5.15 40.47
CA THR A 116 28.22 -6.50 40.04
C THR A 116 26.82 -6.44 39.41
N LYS A 117 26.73 -6.00 38.15
CA LYS A 117 25.51 -6.06 37.32
C LYS A 117 25.71 -6.93 36.07
N ILE A 118 25.98 -8.22 36.24
CA ILE A 118 25.82 -9.26 35.20
C ILE A 118 25.10 -10.53 35.75
N SER A 119 24.64 -10.58 37.01
CA SER A 119 24.17 -11.83 37.62
C SER A 119 22.65 -11.97 37.88
N ARG A 120 21.79 -11.04 37.42
CA ARG A 120 20.37 -11.04 37.82
C ARG A 120 19.37 -11.80 36.95
N VAL A 121 19.79 -12.55 35.93
CA VAL A 121 18.89 -13.48 35.22
C VAL A 121 18.86 -14.87 35.89
N ARG A 122 19.81 -15.20 36.77
CA ARG A 122 19.87 -16.54 37.40
C ARG A 122 19.01 -16.70 38.66
N ASN A 123 18.62 -15.62 39.35
CA ASN A 123 18.11 -15.69 40.72
C ASN A 123 16.57 -15.54 40.89
N VAL A 124 15.79 -15.48 39.81
CA VAL A 124 14.31 -15.48 39.92
C VAL A 124 13.76 -16.88 40.22
N PHE A 125 14.53 -17.94 39.96
CA PHE A 125 14.11 -19.32 40.22
C PHE A 125 14.51 -19.86 41.62
N ASP A 126 15.44 -19.22 42.32
CA ASP A 126 16.04 -19.79 43.54
C ASP A 126 15.41 -19.30 44.87
N ASN A 127 14.42 -18.39 44.85
CA ASN A 127 13.82 -17.84 46.08
C ASN A 127 12.28 -17.87 46.14
N LEU A 128 11.62 -18.73 45.36
CA LEU A 128 10.25 -19.11 45.68
C LEU A 128 10.29 -20.24 46.73
N PRO A 129 9.57 -20.10 47.86
CA PRO A 129 9.52 -21.15 48.86
C PRO A 129 8.85 -22.40 48.27
N PHE A 130 9.63 -23.47 48.09
CA PHE A 130 9.11 -24.81 47.88
C PHE A 130 8.31 -25.23 49.12
N CYS A 131 6.98 -25.23 49.03
CA CYS A 131 6.18 -26.22 49.75
C CYS A 131 6.20 -27.50 48.93
N GLY A 132 6.53 -28.61 49.62
CA GLY A 132 6.97 -29.85 49.04
C GLY A 132 5.99 -30.54 48.10
N ALA A 133 6.60 -31.35 47.23
CA ALA A 133 5.95 -32.26 46.32
C ALA A 133 5.01 -33.25 47.01
N SER A 134 3.99 -33.67 46.28
CA SER A 134 3.70 -35.11 46.16
C SER A 134 3.02 -35.39 44.83
N VAL A 135 3.75 -36.15 44.00
CA VAL A 135 3.18 -36.94 42.91
C VAL A 135 2.18 -37.92 43.53
N TRP A 136 0.90 -37.83 43.13
CA TRP A 136 -0.03 -38.94 43.21
C TRP A 136 -0.79 -39.04 41.90
N THR A 137 -0.62 -40.20 41.27
CA THR A 137 -1.46 -40.73 40.22
C THR A 137 -2.89 -40.97 40.73
N THR A 138 -3.83 -40.99 39.77
CA THR A 138 -5.25 -41.40 39.88
C THR A 138 -6.22 -40.50 40.65
N GLY A 139 -7.39 -40.26 40.04
CA GLY A 139 -8.59 -39.81 40.74
C GLY A 139 -9.31 -38.63 40.08
N SER A 140 -10.28 -38.95 39.23
CA SER A 140 -11.34 -38.04 38.79
C SER A 140 -12.06 -37.40 39.98
N PHE A 141 -12.43 -36.11 39.89
CA PHE A 141 -13.67 -35.61 40.50
C PHE A 141 -14.28 -34.51 39.62
N LEU A 142 -15.48 -34.82 39.12
CA LEU A 142 -16.45 -33.95 38.45
C LEU A 142 -17.12 -33.01 39.45
N VAL A 143 -17.43 -31.78 39.02
CA VAL A 143 -18.67 -31.00 39.29
C VAL A 143 -18.71 -29.87 38.24
N SER A 144 -19.75 -29.56 37.46
CA SER A 144 -21.05 -30.12 37.14
C SER A 144 -21.51 -29.34 35.90
N ALA A 145 -21.65 -30.00 34.76
CA ALA A 145 -22.46 -29.51 33.65
C ALA A 145 -23.84 -30.17 33.81
N ASP A 146 -24.89 -29.37 33.99
CA ASP A 146 -26.26 -29.87 33.98
C ASP A 146 -27.15 -28.91 33.18
N ARG A 147 -27.36 -29.27 31.91
CA ARG A 147 -28.71 -29.52 31.41
C ARG A 147 -28.67 -30.52 30.27
N ALA A 148 -29.08 -31.73 30.63
CA ALA A 148 -29.37 -32.91 29.85
C ALA A 148 -29.91 -32.67 28.43
N ALA A 149 -29.26 -33.29 27.44
CA ALA A 149 -29.90 -33.84 26.26
C ALA A 149 -30.18 -35.32 26.53
N PRO A 150 -31.37 -35.87 26.22
CA PRO A 150 -31.62 -37.30 26.35
C PRO A 150 -31.11 -38.06 25.12
N ASP A 151 -30.43 -39.17 25.39
CA ASP A 151 -29.98 -40.18 24.41
C ASP A 151 -31.16 -40.80 23.65
N ILE A 152 -30.98 -41.02 22.34
CA ILE A 152 -31.80 -41.92 21.52
C ILE A 152 -30.85 -42.96 20.88
N PRO A 153 -31.11 -44.27 21.02
CA PRO A 153 -30.30 -45.31 20.39
C PRO A 153 -30.61 -45.47 18.90
N GLU A 154 -29.60 -45.89 18.14
CA GLU A 154 -29.75 -46.47 16.82
C GLU A 154 -30.60 -47.74 16.90
N ASP A 155 -31.78 -47.74 16.27
CA ASP A 155 -32.29 -48.97 15.67
C ASP A 155 -33.09 -48.69 14.40
N SER A 156 -32.81 -49.55 13.44
CA SER A 156 -33.42 -49.68 12.13
C SER A 156 -34.79 -50.37 12.23
N SER A 157 -35.69 -50.00 11.32
CA SER A 157 -36.96 -50.69 11.02
C SER A 157 -38.15 -50.47 11.99
N THR A 158 -38.95 -49.43 11.71
CA THR A 158 -40.41 -49.63 11.70
C THR A 158 -41.07 -48.69 10.69
N MET A 159 -41.69 -49.34 9.71
CA MET A 159 -42.42 -48.74 8.61
C MET A 159 -43.69 -48.00 9.07
N ALA A 160 -44.02 -46.97 8.31
CA ALA A 160 -45.36 -46.62 7.86
C ALA A 160 -46.47 -46.53 8.93
N LYS A 161 -46.76 -45.30 9.41
CA LYS A 161 -48.14 -44.79 9.60
C LYS A 161 -48.27 -43.34 10.13
N THR A 162 -47.39 -42.43 9.74
CA THR A 162 -47.55 -41.01 10.14
C THR A 162 -47.26 -39.98 9.03
N SER A 163 -47.15 -40.42 7.78
CA SER A 163 -46.80 -39.57 6.62
C SER A 163 -47.97 -38.78 6.00
N LEU A 164 -49.07 -38.54 6.71
CA LEU A 164 -50.26 -37.87 6.13
C LEU A 164 -50.79 -36.65 6.89
N ILE A 165 -50.13 -36.22 7.97
CA ILE A 165 -50.58 -35.04 8.74
C ILE A 165 -49.53 -33.92 8.79
N VAL A 166 -48.25 -34.22 8.54
CA VAL A 166 -47.20 -33.18 8.44
C VAL A 166 -47.12 -32.53 7.06
N LEU A 167 -47.66 -33.20 6.02
CA LEU A 167 -47.76 -32.67 4.64
C LEU A 167 -48.87 -31.63 4.44
N ALA A 168 -49.74 -31.40 5.44
CA ALA A 168 -50.75 -30.34 5.43
C ALA A 168 -50.30 -29.06 6.19
N LEU A 169 -49.14 -29.09 6.85
CA LEU A 169 -48.49 -27.93 7.47
C LEU A 169 -47.25 -27.45 6.71
N LEU A 170 -46.88 -28.14 5.62
CA LEU A 170 -45.84 -27.75 4.65
C LEU A 170 -46.34 -26.73 3.61
N GLY A 171 -47.31 -25.90 3.99
CA GLY A 171 -48.05 -25.04 3.06
C GLY A 171 -48.03 -23.55 3.37
N LEU A 172 -47.14 -23.04 4.23
CA LEU A 172 -46.93 -21.60 4.41
C LEU A 172 -45.55 -21.29 5.01
N SER A 173 -44.75 -20.57 4.22
CA SER A 173 -43.56 -19.77 4.60
C SER A 173 -42.34 -20.49 5.19
N ILE A 174 -41.54 -21.10 4.31
CA ILE A 174 -40.07 -21.04 4.44
C ILE A 174 -39.55 -20.30 3.20
N THR A 175 -39.57 -18.96 3.23
CA THR A 175 -38.72 -18.17 2.34
C THR A 175 -37.40 -17.98 3.06
N LEU A 176 -36.42 -18.81 2.71
CA LEU A 176 -35.02 -18.55 3.02
C LEU A 176 -34.68 -17.17 2.45
N ALA A 177 -34.25 -16.24 3.30
CA ALA A 177 -33.61 -15.02 2.83
C ALA A 177 -32.29 -15.43 2.16
N GLN A 178 -32.24 -15.37 0.83
CA GLN A 178 -31.02 -15.53 0.06
C GLN A 178 -30.36 -14.16 -0.12
N ASN A 179 -29.06 -14.12 0.13
CA ASN A 179 -28.19 -12.95 0.11
C ASN A 179 -28.11 -12.39 -1.33
N CYS A 180 -28.31 -11.08 -1.52
CA CYS A 180 -28.32 -10.47 -2.87
C CYS A 180 -26.98 -10.66 -3.61
N GLY A 181 -27.05 -11.11 -4.86
CA GLY A 181 -25.91 -11.39 -5.76
C GLY A 181 -26.33 -11.38 -7.23
N CYS A 182 -27.20 -10.44 -7.61
CA CYS A 182 -27.79 -10.40 -8.94
C CYS A 182 -26.81 -9.91 -10.01
N ASP A 183 -26.96 -10.42 -11.24
CA ASP A 183 -26.24 -9.93 -12.41
C ASP A 183 -26.44 -8.40 -12.56
N SER A 184 -25.44 -7.70 -13.11
CA SER A 184 -25.42 -6.25 -13.35
C SER A 184 -26.67 -5.69 -14.06
N SER A 185 -27.40 -6.53 -14.79
CA SER A 185 -28.61 -6.18 -15.53
C SER A 185 -29.93 -6.45 -14.79
N GLN A 186 -29.89 -6.97 -13.54
CA GLN A 186 -31.07 -7.37 -12.77
C GLN A 186 -31.07 -6.76 -11.36
N CYS A 187 -32.23 -6.35 -10.87
CA CYS A 187 -32.46 -5.82 -9.53
C CYS A 187 -32.72 -6.93 -8.51
N CYS A 188 -32.21 -6.79 -7.28
CA CYS A 188 -32.56 -7.65 -6.15
C CYS A 188 -33.77 -7.05 -5.42
N SER A 189 -34.90 -7.76 -5.38
CA SER A 189 -36.11 -7.33 -4.67
C SER A 189 -35.90 -7.28 -3.16
N GLN A 190 -36.85 -6.67 -2.44
CA GLN A 190 -36.89 -6.68 -0.97
C GLN A 190 -36.95 -8.08 -0.34
N TYR A 191 -37.25 -9.09 -1.15
CA TYR A 191 -37.35 -10.49 -0.74
C TYR A 191 -36.13 -11.33 -1.18
N GLY A 192 -35.09 -10.72 -1.76
CA GLY A 192 -33.85 -11.40 -2.13
C GLY A 192 -33.87 -12.08 -3.51
N TYR A 193 -34.81 -11.73 -4.39
CA TYR A 193 -34.94 -12.33 -5.73
C TYR A 193 -34.47 -11.38 -6.82
N CYS A 194 -33.82 -11.90 -7.87
CA CYS A 194 -33.32 -11.12 -9.00
C CYS A 194 -34.36 -10.99 -10.13
N GLY A 195 -34.54 -9.78 -10.66
CA GLY A 195 -35.42 -9.54 -11.82
C GLY A 195 -35.36 -8.11 -12.33
N THR A 196 -35.93 -7.85 -13.50
CA THR A 196 -35.87 -6.55 -14.19
C THR A 196 -37.18 -5.75 -14.16
N GLY A 197 -38.24 -6.34 -13.61
CA GLY A 197 -39.55 -5.69 -13.48
C GLY A 197 -39.71 -4.88 -12.20
N ASN A 198 -40.77 -4.08 -12.13
CA ASN A 198 -41.04 -3.19 -11.00
C ASN A 198 -41.17 -3.90 -9.64
N ASP A 199 -41.59 -5.16 -9.63
CA ASP A 199 -41.69 -5.97 -8.41
C ASP A 199 -40.30 -6.28 -7.80
N TYR A 200 -39.23 -6.15 -8.60
CA TYR A 200 -37.84 -6.39 -8.22
C TYR A 200 -37.04 -5.09 -8.11
N CYS A 201 -37.25 -4.17 -9.04
CA CYS A 201 -36.53 -2.91 -9.15
C CYS A 201 -37.22 -1.74 -8.42
N GLY A 202 -38.44 -1.94 -7.93
CA GLY A 202 -39.27 -0.93 -7.29
C GLY A 202 -39.05 -0.84 -5.78
N ASN A 203 -40.12 -0.53 -5.05
CA ASN A 203 -40.04 -0.16 -3.65
C ASN A 203 -39.52 -1.33 -2.78
N GLY A 204 -38.44 -1.07 -2.03
CA GLY A 204 -37.76 -2.06 -1.19
C GLY A 204 -36.62 -2.84 -1.87
N CYS A 205 -36.29 -2.54 -3.13
CA CYS A 205 -35.15 -3.15 -3.80
C CYS A 205 -33.82 -2.97 -3.02
N GLN A 206 -32.99 -4.02 -3.00
CA GLN A 206 -31.78 -4.16 -2.19
C GLN A 206 -30.47 -4.05 -2.99
N GLN A 207 -30.49 -4.31 -4.31
CA GLN A 207 -29.31 -4.27 -5.19
C GLN A 207 -29.73 -3.92 -6.64
N ASN A 208 -28.93 -3.15 -7.37
CA ASN A 208 -29.17 -2.76 -8.79
C ASN A 208 -30.52 -2.05 -9.06
N CYS A 209 -31.07 -1.35 -8.07
CA CYS A 209 -32.40 -0.73 -8.11
C CYS A 209 -32.43 0.52 -9.01
N GLY A 210 -33.14 0.44 -10.15
CA GLY A 210 -33.26 1.56 -11.09
C GLY A 210 -33.40 1.17 -12.57
N GLY A 211 -33.47 -0.12 -12.90
CA GLY A 211 -33.69 -0.60 -14.26
C GLY A 211 -35.15 -0.44 -14.72
N ASN A 212 -35.40 0.56 -15.55
CA ASN A 212 -36.60 0.82 -16.37
C ASN A 212 -37.92 1.19 -15.68
N ASN A 213 -38.31 2.47 -15.84
CA ASN A 213 -39.70 2.83 -16.17
C ASN A 213 -39.74 4.13 -16.99
N GLY A 214 -40.34 4.06 -18.18
CA GLY A 214 -40.65 5.20 -19.02
C GLY A 214 -41.94 5.91 -18.60
N GLY A 215 -42.00 7.22 -18.81
CA GLY A 215 -43.22 8.02 -18.67
C GLY A 215 -43.02 9.55 -18.57
N ASN A 216 -42.72 10.19 -19.70
CA ASN A 216 -42.90 11.62 -20.07
C ASN A 216 -42.95 12.73 -18.99
N ASN A 217 -42.00 13.68 -19.06
CA ASN A 217 -42.29 15.05 -19.56
C ASN A 217 -41.01 15.89 -19.74
N ASN A 218 -41.04 16.68 -20.83
CA ASN A 218 -39.98 17.52 -21.39
C ASN A 218 -39.32 18.51 -20.40
N ASN A 219 -37.98 18.49 -20.29
CA ASN A 219 -37.14 19.67 -20.57
C ASN A 219 -35.64 19.31 -20.62
N GLY A 220 -34.91 19.92 -21.55
CA GLY A 220 -33.54 19.56 -21.92
C GLY A 220 -32.49 19.70 -20.80
N GLY A 221 -31.60 18.70 -20.72
CA GLY A 221 -30.41 18.68 -19.88
C GLY A 221 -29.68 17.35 -20.04
N ASN A 222 -28.59 17.35 -20.80
CA ASN A 222 -27.75 16.19 -21.09
C ASN A 222 -27.06 15.67 -19.80
N ASN A 223 -27.56 14.58 -19.20
CA ASN A 223 -26.99 13.97 -18.00
C ASN A 223 -26.55 12.51 -18.23
N ASN A 224 -25.30 12.34 -18.66
CA ASN A 224 -24.49 11.13 -18.46
C ASN A 224 -23.81 11.21 -17.08
N GLY A 225 -24.51 10.84 -15.99
CA GLY A 225 -24.14 11.28 -14.62
C GLY A 225 -23.69 10.25 -13.58
N GLY A 226 -23.66 8.94 -13.89
CA GLY A 226 -23.35 7.91 -12.89
C GLY A 226 -21.85 7.63 -12.68
N GLY A 227 -21.14 7.26 -13.75
CA GLY A 227 -19.70 6.92 -13.68
C GLY A 227 -18.76 8.12 -13.72
N SER A 228 -19.16 9.21 -14.37
CA SER A 228 -18.40 10.48 -14.44
C SER A 228 -18.26 11.14 -13.07
N SER A 229 -19.30 11.08 -12.23
CA SER A 229 -19.26 11.63 -10.87
C SER A 229 -18.30 10.88 -9.95
N CYS A 230 -18.22 9.55 -10.03
CA CYS A 230 -17.29 8.76 -9.22
C CYS A 230 -15.82 9.03 -9.58
N ALA A 231 -15.49 9.01 -10.88
CA ALA A 231 -14.14 9.31 -11.34
C ALA A 231 -13.72 10.75 -10.98
N GLN A 232 -14.62 11.71 -11.18
CA GLN A 232 -14.38 13.10 -10.77
C GLN A 232 -14.18 13.24 -9.27
N ASN A 233 -15.00 12.57 -8.44
CA ASN A 233 -14.85 12.59 -6.99
C ASN A 233 -13.51 11.98 -6.54
N LYS A 234 -13.07 10.87 -7.15
CA LYS A 234 -11.74 10.28 -6.90
C LYS A 234 -10.63 11.28 -7.22
N LEU A 235 -10.69 11.91 -8.39
CA LEU A 235 -9.70 12.92 -8.80
C LEU A 235 -9.71 14.12 -7.86
N SER A 236 -10.88 14.68 -7.55
CA SER A 236 -11.00 15.80 -6.61
C SER A 236 -10.46 15.44 -5.23
N SER A 237 -10.73 14.23 -4.74
CA SER A 237 -10.19 13.73 -3.47
C SER A 237 -8.66 13.73 -3.47
N LEU A 238 -8.04 13.18 -4.51
CA LEU A 238 -6.57 13.21 -4.66
C LEU A 238 -6.02 14.63 -4.77
N MET A 239 -6.65 15.46 -5.62
CA MET A 239 -6.18 16.80 -5.94
C MET A 239 -6.29 17.79 -4.77
N ASN A 240 -7.18 17.48 -3.81
CA ASN A 240 -7.35 18.20 -2.54
C ASN A 240 -6.52 17.60 -1.40
N GLY A 241 -5.79 16.51 -1.63
CA GLY A 241 -4.97 15.84 -0.60
C GLY A 241 -5.76 14.99 0.40
N ASN A 242 -7.03 14.67 0.12
CA ASN A 242 -7.86 13.82 0.98
C ASN A 242 -7.47 12.33 0.87
N THR A 243 -6.82 11.94 -0.23
CA THR A 243 -6.29 10.60 -0.46
C THR A 243 -4.87 10.70 -0.98
N LYS A 244 -3.98 9.80 -0.56
CA LYS A 244 -2.59 9.79 -1.03
C LYS A 244 -2.47 9.34 -2.49
N PRO A 245 -1.51 9.87 -3.27
CA PRO A 245 -1.16 9.33 -4.58
C PRO A 245 -0.58 7.92 -4.45
N LYS A 246 -1.33 6.92 -4.91
CA LYS A 246 -0.91 5.52 -5.00
C LYS A 246 -1.14 5.01 -6.41
N GLY A 247 -0.09 4.55 -7.08
CA GLY A 247 -0.27 4.04 -8.42
C GLY A 247 0.96 3.50 -9.10
N VAL A 248 1.11 3.83 -10.39
CA VAL A 248 2.06 3.17 -11.29
C VAL A 248 2.80 4.17 -12.17
N ASN A 249 3.98 3.80 -12.62
CA ASN A 249 4.68 4.49 -13.69
C ASN A 249 4.13 4.05 -15.05
N LEU A 250 4.10 4.96 -16.01
CA LEU A 250 3.88 4.66 -17.42
C LEU A 250 5.23 4.58 -18.14
N GLY A 251 6.14 3.77 -17.58
CA GLY A 251 7.48 3.52 -18.12
C GLY A 251 7.43 2.90 -19.51
N ASN A 252 8.49 3.08 -20.28
CA ASN A 252 8.62 2.63 -21.68
C ASN A 252 7.64 3.26 -22.69
N TRP A 253 6.68 4.11 -22.30
CA TRP A 253 5.76 4.73 -23.27
C TRP A 253 6.40 5.89 -24.04
N PHE A 254 7.00 6.85 -23.32
CA PHE A 254 7.63 8.04 -23.92
C PHE A 254 9.14 8.11 -23.71
N ILE A 255 9.70 7.32 -22.81
CA ILE A 255 11.13 7.04 -22.73
C ILE A 255 11.30 5.55 -22.93
N LEU A 256 11.89 5.14 -24.05
CA LEU A 256 11.98 3.73 -24.41
C LEU A 256 13.19 3.05 -23.76
N GLU A 257 12.93 1.91 -23.12
CA GLU A 257 13.86 1.01 -22.47
C GLU A 257 13.70 -0.39 -23.05
N GLN A 258 14.74 -0.87 -23.73
CA GLN A 258 14.65 -2.08 -24.55
C GLN A 258 14.29 -3.33 -23.73
N TRP A 259 14.74 -3.38 -22.48
CA TRP A 259 14.47 -4.52 -21.60
C TRP A 259 12.98 -4.64 -21.24
N MET A 260 12.20 -3.55 -21.34
CA MET A 260 10.75 -3.55 -21.09
C MET A 260 9.95 -3.95 -22.32
N ASP A 261 10.34 -3.46 -23.50
CA ASP A 261 9.82 -3.89 -24.80
C ASP A 261 10.86 -3.71 -25.90
N ASN A 262 11.19 -4.82 -26.57
CA ASN A 262 12.14 -4.84 -27.67
C ASN A 262 11.46 -4.65 -29.04
N SER A 263 10.14 -4.44 -29.10
CA SER A 263 9.40 -4.31 -30.36
C SER A 263 9.89 -3.14 -31.24
N PRO A 264 10.23 -1.94 -30.72
CA PRO A 264 10.72 -0.84 -31.56
C PRO A 264 12.09 -1.12 -32.18
N TRP A 265 13.00 -1.74 -31.43
CA TRP A 265 14.32 -2.16 -31.92
C TRP A 265 14.21 -3.24 -33.00
N SER A 266 13.36 -4.24 -32.75
CA SER A 266 13.17 -5.35 -33.70
C SER A 266 12.53 -4.87 -35.01
N ALA A 267 11.55 -3.96 -34.92
CA ALA A 267 10.83 -3.44 -36.08
C ALA A 267 11.75 -2.70 -37.06
N GLY A 268 12.79 -2.05 -36.53
CA GLY A 268 13.80 -1.38 -37.34
C GLY A 268 15.18 -2.01 -37.25
N ASN A 269 15.30 -3.31 -37.03
CA ASN A 269 16.57 -4.05 -37.08
C ASN A 269 17.76 -3.30 -36.41
N CYS A 270 17.50 -2.68 -35.26
CA CYS A 270 18.47 -1.88 -34.53
C CYS A 270 19.06 -2.75 -33.43
N ASP A 271 20.38 -2.95 -33.41
CA ASP A 271 21.07 -3.68 -32.33
C ASP A 271 20.98 -2.90 -31.02
N PRO A 272 20.34 -3.41 -29.96
CA PRO A 272 20.21 -2.73 -28.67
C PRO A 272 21.54 -2.34 -28.01
N ASN A 273 22.63 -3.04 -28.31
CA ASN A 273 23.96 -2.72 -27.78
C ASN A 273 24.57 -1.47 -28.43
N VAL A 274 24.06 -1.07 -29.61
CA VAL A 274 24.47 0.13 -30.34
C VAL A 274 23.40 1.21 -30.23
N ALA A 275 22.14 0.83 -30.41
CA ALA A 275 20.96 1.66 -30.24
C ALA A 275 20.54 1.73 -28.76
N TYR A 276 21.46 2.05 -27.87
CA TYR A 276 21.22 2.04 -26.42
C TYR A 276 20.37 3.24 -25.99
N GLY A 277 19.12 2.97 -25.58
CA GLY A 277 18.14 4.00 -25.25
C GLY A 277 17.53 4.72 -26.47
N GLN A 278 16.53 5.56 -26.19
CA GLN A 278 15.67 6.10 -27.24
C GLN A 278 16.39 6.99 -28.27
N TYR A 279 17.34 7.84 -27.86
CA TYR A 279 18.08 8.69 -28.79
C TYR A 279 18.77 7.86 -29.88
N LEU A 280 19.56 6.87 -29.49
CA LEU A 280 20.31 6.04 -30.42
C LEU A 280 19.40 5.11 -31.23
N LEU A 281 18.30 4.63 -30.64
CA LEU A 281 17.23 3.95 -31.39
C LEU A 281 16.69 4.84 -32.50
N GLU A 282 16.25 6.05 -32.20
CA GLU A 282 15.65 6.92 -33.20
C GLU A 282 16.64 7.37 -34.29
N LYS A 283 17.93 7.51 -33.97
CA LYS A 283 18.98 7.71 -34.97
C LYS A 283 19.11 6.51 -35.91
N CYS A 284 19.11 5.29 -35.35
CA CYS A 284 19.12 4.06 -36.14
C CYS A 284 17.87 3.96 -37.03
N LEU A 285 16.67 4.11 -36.46
CA LEU A 285 15.40 4.07 -37.19
C LEU A 285 15.33 5.14 -38.29
N ASN A 286 15.89 6.32 -38.06
CA ASN A 286 15.94 7.38 -39.06
C ASN A 286 16.86 7.00 -40.23
N GLY A 287 18.01 6.39 -39.94
CA GLY A 287 18.90 5.83 -40.96
C GLY A 287 18.24 4.73 -41.80
N GLN A 288 17.23 4.04 -41.24
CA GLN A 288 16.43 3.04 -41.95
C GLN A 288 15.16 3.60 -42.60
N GLY A 289 14.85 4.89 -42.44
CA GLY A 289 13.61 5.48 -42.95
C GLY A 289 12.34 4.98 -42.25
N GLN A 290 12.45 4.44 -41.04
CA GLN A 290 11.36 3.80 -40.29
C GLN A 290 10.99 4.53 -38.99
N ARG A 291 11.71 5.59 -38.61
CA ARG A 291 11.50 6.33 -37.35
C ARG A 291 10.04 6.71 -37.14
N GLN A 292 9.40 7.34 -38.13
CA GLN A 292 8.02 7.80 -37.99
C GLN A 292 7.03 6.65 -37.81
N SER A 293 7.13 5.58 -38.60
CA SER A 293 6.18 4.47 -38.52
C SER A 293 6.32 3.69 -37.21
N VAL A 294 7.56 3.41 -36.79
CA VAL A 294 7.84 2.65 -35.56
C VAL A 294 7.41 3.42 -34.32
N MET A 295 7.81 4.70 -34.20
CA MET A 295 7.46 5.50 -33.02
C MET A 295 5.95 5.77 -32.93
N ASN A 296 5.29 6.06 -34.06
CA ASN A 296 3.83 6.22 -34.06
C ASN A 296 3.10 4.93 -33.69
N ASN A 297 3.58 3.77 -34.14
CA ASN A 297 3.00 2.48 -33.76
C ASN A 297 3.14 2.23 -32.25
N HIS A 298 4.33 2.49 -31.71
CA HIS A 298 4.60 2.36 -30.27
C HIS A 298 3.68 3.24 -29.42
N TRP A 299 3.63 4.56 -29.69
CA TRP A 299 2.79 5.47 -28.91
C TRP A 299 1.30 5.14 -28.97
N ASN A 300 0.82 4.58 -30.09
CA ASN A 300 -0.58 4.19 -30.27
C ASN A 300 -0.98 2.90 -29.55
N SER A 301 -0.03 1.98 -29.34
CA SER A 301 -0.37 0.60 -28.95
C SER A 301 0.19 0.17 -27.60
N PHE A 302 1.25 0.82 -27.10
CA PHE A 302 1.90 0.40 -25.85
C PHE A 302 1.06 0.71 -24.60
N ILE A 303 0.53 1.94 -24.51
CA ILE A 303 -0.46 2.34 -23.50
C ILE A 303 -1.66 2.96 -24.23
N THR A 304 -2.86 2.55 -23.82
CA THR A 304 -4.13 2.94 -24.43
C THR A 304 -5.09 3.49 -23.39
N GLU A 305 -6.23 4.02 -23.84
CA GLU A 305 -7.29 4.45 -22.92
C GLU A 305 -7.79 3.31 -22.02
N ASN A 306 -7.82 2.08 -22.54
CA ASN A 306 -8.26 0.90 -21.81
C ASN A 306 -7.34 0.60 -20.60
N ASP A 307 -6.08 1.00 -20.66
CA ASP A 307 -5.16 0.89 -19.53
C ASP A 307 -5.55 1.82 -18.39
N PHE A 308 -5.92 3.07 -18.68
CA PHE A 308 -6.41 4.01 -17.66
C PHE A 308 -7.73 3.54 -17.03
N GLN A 309 -8.61 2.93 -17.84
CA GLN A 309 -9.82 2.30 -17.33
C GLN A 309 -9.50 1.16 -16.34
N GLN A 310 -8.56 0.27 -16.69
CA GLN A 310 -8.12 -0.82 -15.83
C GLN A 310 -7.45 -0.31 -14.54
N MET A 311 -6.62 0.72 -14.64
CA MET A 311 -5.98 1.35 -13.47
C MET A 311 -7.05 1.85 -12.48
N SER A 312 -8.02 2.63 -12.96
CA SER A 312 -9.09 3.18 -12.11
C SER A 312 -9.97 2.08 -11.49
N ALA A 313 -10.25 1.02 -12.24
CA ALA A 313 -10.98 -0.16 -11.75
C ALA A 313 -10.20 -0.94 -10.68
N ALA A 314 -8.87 -0.97 -10.76
CA ALA A 314 -8.01 -1.58 -9.75
C ALA A 314 -7.86 -0.74 -8.47
N GLY A 315 -8.35 0.51 -8.47
CA GLY A 315 -8.20 1.44 -7.34
C GLY A 315 -6.98 2.34 -7.41
N ILE A 316 -6.22 2.30 -8.51
CA ILE A 316 -5.12 3.25 -8.76
C ILE A 316 -5.72 4.64 -8.99
N ASN A 317 -5.18 5.64 -8.30
CA ASN A 317 -5.60 7.04 -8.42
C ASN A 317 -4.51 7.95 -9.02
N PHE A 318 -3.31 7.42 -9.30
CA PHE A 318 -2.15 8.23 -9.63
C PHE A 318 -1.26 7.56 -10.68
N VAL A 319 -0.70 8.35 -11.59
CA VAL A 319 0.34 7.88 -12.52
C VAL A 319 1.52 8.84 -12.53
N ARG A 320 2.73 8.27 -12.54
CA ARG A 320 3.96 8.99 -12.87
C ARG A 320 4.21 8.80 -14.37
N LEU A 321 4.39 9.91 -15.09
CA LEU A 321 4.49 9.96 -16.54
C LEU A 321 5.90 10.40 -16.96
N PRO A 322 6.83 9.46 -17.18
CA PRO A 322 8.14 9.72 -17.77
C PRO A 322 8.02 10.41 -19.13
N VAL A 323 8.67 11.55 -19.30
CA VAL A 323 8.76 12.26 -20.59
C VAL A 323 10.19 12.75 -20.84
N GLY A 324 10.56 12.82 -22.11
CA GLY A 324 11.82 13.41 -22.55
C GLY A 324 11.71 14.92 -22.71
N TRP A 325 12.84 15.60 -22.58
CA TRP A 325 12.93 17.05 -22.78
C TRP A 325 12.49 17.52 -24.18
N TRP A 326 12.47 16.63 -25.19
CA TRP A 326 12.22 16.96 -26.58
C TRP A 326 10.74 17.08 -26.97
N TYR A 327 9.81 16.28 -26.41
CA TYR A 327 8.43 16.24 -26.95
C TYR A 327 7.69 17.57 -26.87
N ILE A 328 7.93 18.38 -25.81
CA ILE A 328 7.27 19.68 -25.71
C ILE A 328 7.54 20.57 -26.92
N TYR A 329 8.67 20.38 -27.61
CA TYR A 329 9.03 21.17 -28.78
C TYR A 329 8.26 20.81 -30.05
N ASP A 330 7.38 19.80 -30.02
CA ASP A 330 6.36 19.61 -31.06
C ASP A 330 5.54 20.91 -31.28
N ASP A 331 5.27 21.65 -30.21
CA ASP A 331 4.52 22.93 -30.25
C ASP A 331 5.42 24.17 -30.47
N TYR A 332 6.74 24.05 -30.28
CA TYR A 332 7.65 25.21 -30.22
C TYR A 332 8.77 25.21 -31.27
N GLY A 333 8.97 24.13 -32.01
CA GLY A 333 9.94 24.07 -33.11
C GLY A 333 11.41 23.95 -32.71
N GLY A 334 11.72 23.74 -31.43
CA GLY A 334 13.06 23.38 -30.94
C GLY A 334 13.53 24.12 -29.68
N SER A 335 14.59 23.60 -29.06
CA SER A 335 15.30 24.21 -27.94
C SER A 335 16.47 25.06 -28.43
N GLY A 336 17.09 25.83 -27.53
CA GLY A 336 18.42 26.40 -27.77
C GLY A 336 19.52 25.34 -27.98
N ASN A 337 20.74 25.81 -28.22
CA ASN A 337 21.93 24.96 -28.44
C ASN A 337 22.19 24.04 -27.25
N VAL A 338 21.92 22.73 -27.37
CA VAL A 338 22.23 21.68 -26.38
C VAL A 338 23.48 20.89 -26.79
N GLN A 339 24.13 20.18 -25.87
CA GLN A 339 25.40 19.48 -26.08
C GLN A 339 25.46 18.14 -25.31
N PRO A 340 26.38 17.22 -25.64
CA PRO A 340 27.01 17.07 -26.94
C PRO A 340 26.01 16.40 -27.91
N TYR A 341 25.97 16.89 -29.16
CA TYR A 341 25.35 16.19 -30.31
C TYR A 341 23.87 15.77 -30.22
N VAL A 342 23.06 16.36 -29.34
CA VAL A 342 21.59 16.13 -29.30
C VAL A 342 20.81 17.32 -29.81
N SER A 343 19.63 17.09 -30.36
CA SER A 343 18.68 18.12 -30.79
C SER A 343 17.25 17.57 -30.69
N PRO A 344 16.20 18.39 -30.43
CA PRO A 344 14.83 17.88 -30.49
C PRO A 344 14.48 17.27 -31.85
N ASN A 345 15.12 17.75 -32.93
CA ASN A 345 14.90 17.27 -34.29
C ASN A 345 15.51 15.87 -34.55
N ASP A 346 16.37 15.38 -33.65
CA ASP A 346 16.86 14.00 -33.70
C ASP A 346 15.78 12.97 -33.28
N TYR A 347 14.71 13.44 -32.64
CA TYR A 347 13.56 12.62 -32.24
C TYR A 347 12.39 12.81 -33.20
N GLN A 348 11.48 11.83 -33.21
CA GLN A 348 10.25 11.86 -33.95
C GLN A 348 9.27 12.85 -33.31
N SER A 349 8.71 13.74 -34.12
CA SER A 349 7.63 14.62 -33.69
C SER A 349 6.28 13.90 -33.64
N GLY A 350 5.39 14.39 -32.79
CA GLY A 350 4.01 13.91 -32.62
C GLY A 350 3.72 13.24 -31.27
N GLY A 351 4.76 12.92 -30.49
CA GLY A 351 4.61 12.31 -29.17
C GLY A 351 3.84 13.18 -28.17
N LEU A 352 3.90 14.52 -28.29
CA LEU A 352 3.19 15.43 -27.40
C LEU A 352 1.66 15.28 -27.47
N ALA A 353 1.12 14.85 -28.61
CA ALA A 353 -0.31 14.56 -28.75
C ALA A 353 -0.74 13.37 -27.87
N TYR A 354 0.14 12.38 -27.69
CA TYR A 354 -0.12 11.21 -26.84
C TYR A 354 0.06 11.53 -25.36
N ILE A 355 1.03 12.39 -25.02
CA ILE A 355 1.14 12.96 -23.67
C ILE A 355 -0.16 13.70 -23.31
N THR A 356 -0.72 14.46 -24.24
CA THR A 356 -2.03 15.13 -24.04
C THR A 356 -3.16 14.14 -23.84
N LYS A 357 -3.23 13.07 -24.66
CA LYS A 357 -4.20 11.97 -24.44
C LYS A 357 -4.08 11.34 -23.05
N ALA A 358 -2.86 11.15 -22.54
CA ALA A 358 -2.63 10.61 -21.20
C ALA A 358 -3.29 11.48 -20.13
N PHE A 359 -3.16 12.80 -20.22
CA PHE A 359 -3.84 13.74 -19.33
C PHE A 359 -5.37 13.65 -19.47
N ASP A 360 -5.90 13.63 -20.69
CA ASP A 360 -7.35 13.52 -20.95
C ASP A 360 -7.93 12.22 -20.38
N TRP A 361 -7.27 11.09 -20.62
CA TRP A 361 -7.68 9.78 -20.09
C TRP A 361 -7.56 9.75 -18.56
N ALA A 362 -6.50 10.30 -17.99
CA ALA A 362 -6.36 10.40 -16.54
C ALA A 362 -7.51 11.18 -15.91
N ALA A 363 -7.88 12.34 -16.47
CA ALA A 363 -9.02 13.12 -16.00
C ALA A 363 -10.34 12.35 -16.11
N LYS A 364 -10.55 11.64 -17.23
CA LYS A 364 -11.74 10.82 -17.47
C LYS A 364 -11.89 9.69 -16.44
N TYR A 365 -10.80 9.05 -16.05
CA TYR A 365 -10.81 7.87 -15.16
C TYR A 365 -10.45 8.18 -13.70
N GLY A 366 -10.35 9.46 -13.33
CA GLY A 366 -10.19 9.85 -11.94
C GLY A 366 -8.76 9.71 -11.41
N ILE A 367 -7.77 9.87 -12.28
CA ILE A 367 -6.35 9.64 -12.03
C ILE A 367 -5.59 10.97 -12.10
N GLY A 368 -4.74 11.25 -11.12
CA GLY A 368 -3.79 12.37 -11.15
C GLY A 368 -2.50 11.99 -11.87
N VAL A 369 -1.90 12.96 -12.57
CA VAL A 369 -0.67 12.78 -13.35
C VAL A 369 0.45 13.60 -12.72
N LEU A 370 1.53 12.92 -12.35
CA LEU A 370 2.83 13.52 -12.10
C LEU A 370 3.65 13.47 -13.38
N LEU A 371 3.81 14.63 -14.03
CA LEU A 371 4.69 14.73 -15.19
C LEU A 371 6.14 14.65 -14.73
N CYS A 372 6.94 13.74 -15.28
CA CYS A 372 8.32 13.52 -14.85
C CYS A 372 9.30 13.80 -15.99
N MET A 373 10.19 14.78 -15.80
CA MET A 373 11.36 14.94 -16.67
C MET A 373 12.30 13.76 -16.47
N HIS A 374 12.20 12.78 -17.36
CA HIS A 374 12.84 11.48 -17.19
C HIS A 374 14.13 11.34 -18.01
N ALA A 375 14.24 12.09 -19.11
CA ALA A 375 15.47 12.25 -19.88
C ALA A 375 15.74 13.74 -20.15
N ALA A 376 16.90 14.23 -19.69
CA ALA A 376 17.39 15.58 -19.94
C ALA A 376 18.42 15.62 -21.09
N PRO A 377 18.69 16.78 -21.71
CA PRO A 377 19.69 16.88 -22.77
C PRO A 377 21.07 16.42 -22.30
N GLY A 378 21.73 15.58 -23.10
CA GLY A 378 23.03 14.99 -22.75
C GLY A 378 22.96 13.86 -21.71
N SER A 379 21.76 13.48 -21.24
CA SER A 379 21.52 12.50 -20.18
C SER A 379 22.10 12.89 -18.82
N GLN A 380 21.26 12.78 -17.79
CA GLN A 380 21.62 12.97 -16.39
C GLN A 380 22.09 11.69 -15.69
N GLY A 381 21.89 10.51 -16.32
CA GLY A 381 22.11 9.20 -15.70
C GLY A 381 23.12 8.31 -16.43
N GLY A 382 23.38 8.56 -17.72
CA GLY A 382 24.24 7.73 -18.56
C GLY A 382 23.67 6.34 -18.89
N THR A 383 22.42 6.07 -18.53
CA THR A 383 21.70 4.80 -18.74
C THR A 383 20.55 4.99 -19.73
N ASP A 384 20.11 3.92 -20.38
CA ASP A 384 19.05 3.92 -21.41
C ASP A 384 17.77 4.66 -20.99
N ASN A 385 17.36 4.52 -19.71
CA ASN A 385 16.22 5.26 -19.12
C ASN A 385 16.39 6.80 -19.10
N SER A 386 17.58 7.32 -19.41
CA SER A 386 17.85 8.76 -19.55
C SER A 386 18.24 9.15 -20.98
N SER A 387 18.13 8.21 -21.94
CA SER A 387 18.35 8.40 -23.37
C SER A 387 19.69 9.09 -23.74
N PRO A 388 20.84 8.48 -23.39
CA PRO A 388 22.15 9.07 -23.59
C PRO A 388 22.50 9.21 -25.08
N PRO A 389 23.39 10.16 -25.43
CA PRO A 389 23.83 10.36 -26.81
C PRO A 389 24.84 9.31 -27.31
N ASP A 390 25.32 8.44 -26.42
CA ASP A 390 26.32 7.41 -26.70
C ASP A 390 26.19 6.24 -25.70
N THR A 391 27.05 5.22 -25.86
CA THR A 391 27.08 4.00 -25.03
C THR A 391 28.18 4.02 -23.96
N THR A 392 28.78 5.17 -23.68
CA THR A 392 29.95 5.25 -22.77
C THR A 392 29.59 5.13 -21.29
N GLY A 393 28.32 5.32 -20.94
CA GLY A 393 27.86 5.41 -19.55
C GLY A 393 28.09 6.78 -18.92
N ASN A 394 28.60 7.75 -19.68
CA ASN A 394 28.78 9.13 -19.21
C ASN A 394 27.43 9.85 -19.09
N HIS A 395 27.34 10.72 -18.08
CA HIS A 395 26.26 11.70 -17.94
C HIS A 395 26.84 13.08 -18.28
N TYR A 396 26.27 13.75 -19.29
CA TYR A 396 26.76 15.04 -19.77
C TYR A 396 25.91 16.21 -19.30
N TRP A 397 24.72 15.97 -18.75
CA TRP A 397 23.80 17.04 -18.38
C TRP A 397 24.40 18.08 -17.42
N ASP A 398 25.10 17.62 -16.38
CA ASP A 398 25.70 18.49 -15.35
C ASP A 398 26.98 19.20 -15.82
N GLN A 399 27.63 18.70 -16.88
CA GLN A 399 28.85 19.28 -17.46
C GLN A 399 28.59 20.53 -18.31
N TYR A 400 27.36 20.70 -18.80
CA TYR A 400 27.02 21.68 -19.81
C TYR A 400 25.88 22.61 -19.35
N PRO A 401 26.14 23.89 -19.04
CA PRO A 401 25.12 24.83 -18.55
C PRO A 401 23.93 25.03 -19.50
N ASN A 402 24.16 24.87 -20.80
CA ASN A 402 23.12 24.92 -21.82
C ASN A 402 22.16 23.71 -21.77
N ASN A 403 22.61 22.54 -21.32
CA ASN A 403 21.72 21.41 -21.06
C ASN A 403 20.80 21.69 -19.87
N GLN A 404 21.35 22.26 -18.79
CA GLN A 404 20.59 22.67 -17.62
C GLN A 404 19.55 23.72 -18.00
N ALA A 405 19.94 24.75 -18.76
CA ALA A 405 19.04 25.79 -19.25
C ALA A 405 17.93 25.23 -20.15
N ALA A 406 18.25 24.32 -21.09
CA ALA A 406 17.26 23.67 -21.94
C ALA A 406 16.32 22.75 -21.16
N THR A 407 16.79 22.17 -20.05
CA THR A 407 15.95 21.37 -19.15
C THR A 407 14.95 22.27 -18.41
N VAL A 408 15.40 23.41 -17.86
CA VAL A 408 14.52 24.42 -17.24
C VAL A 408 13.49 24.92 -18.26
N ASP A 409 13.93 25.22 -19.48
CA ASP A 409 13.06 25.70 -20.55
C ASP A 409 11.99 24.66 -20.92
N SER A 410 12.40 23.41 -21.15
CA SER A 410 11.49 22.31 -21.48
C SER A 410 10.47 22.06 -20.37
N ILE A 411 10.92 21.90 -19.11
CA ILE A 411 10.00 21.63 -17.99
C ILE A 411 9.05 22.79 -17.73
N THR A 412 9.51 24.04 -17.91
CA THR A 412 8.67 25.24 -17.79
C THR A 412 7.59 25.26 -18.87
N LYS A 413 7.93 24.94 -20.12
CA LYS A 413 6.94 24.85 -21.21
C LYS A 413 5.93 23.74 -20.98
N TYR A 414 6.36 22.57 -20.50
CA TYR A 414 5.46 21.50 -20.12
C TYR A 414 4.48 21.93 -19.02
N VAL A 415 4.98 22.56 -17.95
CA VAL A 415 4.11 23.08 -16.89
C VAL A 415 3.16 24.12 -17.43
N ASN A 416 3.61 25.08 -18.24
CA ASN A 416 2.76 26.09 -18.87
C ASN A 416 1.63 25.47 -19.71
N LYS A 417 1.89 24.34 -20.38
CA LYS A 417 0.88 23.63 -21.17
C LYS A 417 -0.15 22.89 -20.30
N TYR A 418 0.30 22.24 -19.22
CA TYR A 418 -0.54 21.28 -18.49
C TYR A 418 -1.01 21.74 -17.11
N HIS A 419 -0.50 22.83 -16.52
CA HIS A 419 -0.78 23.17 -15.12
C HIS A 419 -2.25 23.45 -14.79
N ASN A 420 -3.05 23.84 -15.79
CA ASN A 420 -4.50 24.05 -15.68
C ASN A 420 -5.32 22.80 -16.03
N HIS A 421 -4.68 21.71 -16.46
CA HIS A 421 -5.37 20.47 -16.78
C HIS A 421 -5.91 19.82 -15.49
N ALA A 422 -7.15 19.31 -15.51
CA ALA A 422 -7.80 18.76 -14.32
C ALA A 422 -7.02 17.62 -13.65
N ALA A 423 -6.32 16.81 -14.46
CA ALA A 423 -5.47 15.73 -13.98
C ALA A 423 -4.04 16.13 -13.59
N TYR A 424 -3.62 17.38 -13.76
CA TYR A 424 -2.25 17.81 -13.42
C TYR A 424 -2.04 17.84 -11.90
N TRP A 425 -1.44 16.78 -11.38
CA TRP A 425 -1.17 16.66 -9.95
C TRP A 425 0.10 17.43 -9.56
N GLY A 426 1.15 17.38 -10.38
CA GLY A 426 2.40 18.06 -10.13
C GLY A 426 3.46 17.73 -11.18
N VAL A 427 4.71 18.11 -10.89
CA VAL A 427 5.85 17.90 -11.79
C VAL A 427 7.08 17.40 -11.02
N ALA A 428 7.73 16.36 -11.54
CA ALA A 428 9.03 15.88 -11.09
C ALA A 428 10.12 16.45 -12.00
N LEU A 429 11.07 17.16 -11.38
CA LEU A 429 12.02 18.02 -12.09
C LEU A 429 13.15 17.25 -12.78
N MET A 430 13.52 16.08 -12.28
CA MET A 430 14.56 15.24 -12.85
C MET A 430 14.47 13.84 -12.27
N ASN A 431 14.44 12.82 -13.12
CA ASN A 431 14.58 11.42 -12.74
C ASN A 431 16.04 11.04 -12.49
N GLU A 432 16.31 10.32 -11.39
CA GLU A 432 17.57 9.60 -11.12
C GLU A 432 18.87 10.35 -11.51
N PRO A 433 19.07 11.59 -11.03
CA PRO A 433 20.26 12.34 -11.39
C PRO A 433 21.53 11.67 -10.84
N ARG A 434 22.60 11.72 -11.64
CA ARG A 434 23.98 11.46 -11.25
C ARG A 434 24.82 12.74 -11.41
N GLY A 435 26.07 12.70 -10.96
CA GLY A 435 27.01 13.80 -11.17
C GLY A 435 27.02 14.83 -10.04
N ASP A 436 27.24 16.10 -10.37
CA ASP A 436 27.45 17.18 -9.39
C ASP A 436 26.14 17.62 -8.69
N THR A 437 26.06 17.38 -7.38
CA THR A 437 24.90 17.76 -6.54
C THR A 437 24.69 19.27 -6.45
N ASN A 438 25.73 20.09 -6.55
CA ASN A 438 25.60 21.56 -6.54
C ASN A 438 24.96 22.08 -7.82
N VAL A 439 25.32 21.48 -8.96
CA VAL A 439 24.69 21.78 -10.26
C VAL A 439 23.22 21.38 -10.21
N LEU A 440 22.92 20.18 -9.71
CA LEU A 440 21.55 19.69 -9.54
C LEU A 440 20.70 20.61 -8.66
N ARG A 441 21.20 21.01 -7.48
CA ARG A 441 20.50 21.93 -6.58
C ARG A 441 20.29 23.31 -7.19
N SER A 442 21.25 23.82 -7.96
CA SER A 442 21.12 25.10 -8.67
C SER A 442 20.05 25.04 -9.76
N TYR A 443 20.00 23.93 -10.49
CA TYR A 443 18.92 23.64 -11.45
C TYR A 443 17.55 23.60 -10.76
N TYR A 444 17.42 22.88 -9.64
CA TYR A 444 16.15 22.79 -8.91
C TYR A 444 15.65 24.14 -8.40
N LEU A 445 16.52 25.01 -7.89
CA LEU A 445 16.13 26.38 -7.51
C LEU A 445 15.60 27.17 -8.70
N THR A 446 16.28 27.08 -9.84
CA THR A 446 15.90 27.81 -11.06
C THR A 446 14.57 27.31 -11.63
N ALA A 447 14.41 25.99 -11.76
CA ALA A 447 13.18 25.36 -12.24
C ALA A 447 12.00 25.61 -11.28
N TYR A 448 12.22 25.49 -9.96
CA TYR A 448 11.20 25.78 -8.95
C TYR A 448 10.70 27.22 -9.05
N ALA A 449 11.62 28.20 -9.15
CA ALA A 449 11.26 29.60 -9.29
C ALA A 449 10.40 29.84 -10.55
N ALA A 450 10.77 29.25 -11.69
CA ALA A 450 9.99 29.36 -12.92
C ALA A 450 8.59 28.73 -12.78
N ILE A 451 8.50 27.51 -12.24
CA ILE A 451 7.24 26.77 -12.08
C ILE A 451 6.28 27.45 -11.11
N ARG A 452 6.80 28.03 -10.02
CA ARG A 452 5.98 28.71 -9.01
C ARG A 452 5.31 29.99 -9.50
N THR A 453 5.72 30.53 -10.65
CA THR A 453 4.99 31.63 -11.31
C THR A 453 3.65 31.19 -11.90
N MET A 454 3.47 29.89 -12.14
CA MET A 454 2.30 29.33 -12.84
C MET A 454 1.40 28.48 -11.94
N THR A 455 1.98 27.77 -10.96
CA THR A 455 1.23 26.81 -10.14
C THR A 455 1.79 26.61 -8.74
N SER A 456 0.88 26.39 -7.78
CA SER A 456 1.19 25.98 -6.41
C SER A 456 1.18 24.46 -6.19
N LYS A 457 0.91 23.67 -7.25
CA LYS A 457 0.92 22.21 -7.20
C LYS A 457 2.31 21.64 -6.83
N PRO A 458 2.39 20.41 -6.32
CA PRO A 458 3.64 19.71 -6.02
C PRO A 458 4.75 19.88 -7.05
N VAL A 459 5.94 20.23 -6.57
CA VAL A 459 7.21 20.14 -7.29
C VAL A 459 8.03 19.05 -6.62
N VAL A 460 8.37 18.02 -7.37
CA VAL A 460 9.01 16.81 -6.88
C VAL A 460 10.48 16.80 -7.33
N ILE A 461 11.40 16.52 -6.40
CA ILE A 461 12.85 16.47 -6.65
C ILE A 461 13.43 15.10 -6.25
N ASN A 462 14.38 14.59 -7.02
CA ASN A 462 15.15 13.40 -6.68
C ASN A 462 16.53 13.81 -6.15
N PRO A 463 16.99 13.28 -5.00
CA PRO A 463 18.41 13.26 -4.68
C PRO A 463 19.22 12.43 -5.70
N LEU A 464 20.55 12.40 -5.57
CA LEU A 464 21.36 11.55 -6.44
C LEU A 464 20.99 10.07 -6.29
N ILE A 465 20.93 9.36 -7.42
CA ILE A 465 20.71 7.91 -7.43
C ILE A 465 22.00 7.13 -7.21
N SER A 466 23.16 7.72 -7.54
CA SER A 466 24.48 7.09 -7.43
C SER A 466 25.59 8.11 -7.11
N PRO A 467 26.23 8.03 -5.93
CA PRO A 467 25.84 7.19 -4.80
C PRO A 467 24.42 7.52 -4.34
N PHE A 468 23.68 6.52 -3.86
CA PHE A 468 22.30 6.71 -3.44
C PHE A 468 22.21 7.70 -2.28
N GLN A 469 21.46 8.77 -2.47
CA GLN A 469 21.15 9.75 -1.44
C GLN A 469 19.69 9.62 -1.00
N SER A 470 19.50 9.63 0.30
CA SER A 470 18.22 9.38 0.96
C SER A 470 17.42 10.64 1.24
N GLY A 471 17.98 11.82 0.96
CA GLY A 471 17.38 13.12 1.30
C GLY A 471 17.55 13.51 2.78
N THR A 472 18.24 12.67 3.58
CA THR A 472 18.58 12.97 4.98
C THR A 472 19.97 13.58 5.14
N GLU A 473 20.76 13.64 4.07
CA GLU A 473 22.09 14.21 4.08
C GLU A 473 22.02 15.73 4.37
N GLY A 474 23.08 16.30 4.97
CA GLY A 474 23.12 17.71 5.39
C GLY A 474 22.83 18.71 4.26
N GLU A 475 23.24 18.37 3.04
CA GLU A 475 23.01 19.21 1.86
C GLU A 475 21.56 19.22 1.38
N TRP A 476 20.76 18.20 1.72
CA TRP A 476 19.34 18.10 1.40
C TRP A 476 18.46 18.61 2.55
N THR A 477 18.83 18.33 3.79
CA THR A 477 18.12 18.83 4.99
C THR A 477 18.20 20.35 5.15
N SER A 478 19.20 20.99 4.56
CA SER A 478 19.32 22.46 4.47
C SER A 478 18.74 23.05 3.17
N PHE A 479 18.42 22.22 2.18
CA PHE A 479 18.01 22.68 0.85
C PHE A 479 16.50 22.91 0.74
N MET A 480 16.13 24.00 0.06
CA MET A 480 14.74 24.41 -0.17
C MET A 480 13.86 24.39 1.10
N GLN A 481 14.41 24.87 2.23
CA GLN A 481 13.71 24.91 3.52
C GLN A 481 12.96 26.24 3.76
N GLY A 482 12.03 26.24 4.71
CA GLY A 482 11.30 27.44 5.12
C GLY A 482 10.16 27.85 4.17
N GLY A 483 9.47 28.93 4.52
CA GLY A 483 8.21 29.36 3.87
C GLY A 483 8.33 29.81 2.41
N ALA A 484 9.55 30.07 1.91
CA ALA A 484 9.79 30.38 0.50
C ALA A 484 9.58 29.17 -0.43
N PHE A 485 9.64 27.95 0.11
CA PHE A 485 9.58 26.70 -0.64
C PHE A 485 8.39 25.85 -0.20
N THR A 486 7.24 26.04 -0.86
CA THR A 486 5.99 25.34 -0.60
C THR A 486 5.82 24.14 -1.53
N ASN A 487 5.14 23.09 -1.04
CA ASN A 487 4.81 21.87 -1.81
C ASN A 487 6.00 21.27 -2.56
N VAL A 488 7.15 21.18 -1.88
CA VAL A 488 8.35 20.48 -2.38
C VAL A 488 8.33 19.06 -1.82
N TRP A 489 8.34 18.09 -2.73
CA TRP A 489 8.34 16.66 -2.41
C TRP A 489 9.70 16.07 -2.77
N TYR A 490 10.16 15.10 -1.98
CA TYR A 490 11.27 14.25 -2.35
C TYR A 490 10.75 12.97 -2.99
N ASP A 491 11.36 12.56 -4.09
CA ASP A 491 11.11 11.27 -4.73
C ASP A 491 12.32 10.35 -4.49
N LEU A 492 12.06 9.16 -3.94
CA LEU A 492 13.07 8.14 -3.65
C LEU A 492 12.72 6.83 -4.34
N HIS A 493 13.73 6.20 -4.95
CA HIS A 493 13.56 4.96 -5.69
C HIS A 493 14.12 3.79 -4.87
N TYR A 494 13.26 2.84 -4.52
CA TYR A 494 13.60 1.70 -3.67
C TYR A 494 13.46 0.39 -4.42
N TYR A 495 14.60 -0.09 -4.88
CA TYR A 495 14.75 -1.41 -5.51
C TYR A 495 15.36 -2.43 -4.53
N SER A 496 15.09 -3.70 -4.79
CA SER A 496 15.55 -4.88 -4.03
C SER A 496 16.14 -5.95 -4.95
N CYS A 497 16.74 -5.53 -6.07
CA CYS A 497 17.23 -6.44 -7.12
C CYS A 497 18.47 -5.95 -7.88
N PHE A 498 19.17 -4.94 -7.35
CA PHE A 498 20.39 -4.37 -7.94
C PHE A 498 21.59 -4.50 -6.99
N GLY A 499 21.58 -5.53 -6.15
CA GLY A 499 22.53 -5.74 -5.06
C GLY A 499 22.24 -4.90 -3.81
N GLY A 500 23.15 -5.01 -2.85
CA GLY A 500 23.04 -4.35 -1.55
C GLY A 500 22.13 -5.09 -0.55
N PRO A 501 21.90 -4.52 0.65
CA PRO A 501 21.24 -5.23 1.75
C PRO A 501 19.77 -5.60 1.48
N GLY A 502 19.10 -4.91 0.55
CA GLY A 502 17.71 -5.20 0.20
C GLY A 502 17.54 -6.29 -0.86
N ASP A 503 18.63 -6.72 -1.51
CA ASP A 503 18.61 -7.75 -2.55
C ASP A 503 18.86 -9.14 -1.93
N GLN A 504 17.77 -9.71 -1.44
CA GLN A 504 17.76 -10.96 -0.69
C GLN A 504 17.46 -12.16 -1.61
N ASN A 505 17.91 -13.35 -1.21
CA ASN A 505 17.72 -14.59 -1.97
C ASN A 505 16.48 -15.41 -1.54
N ASN A 506 15.72 -14.93 -0.55
CA ASN A 506 14.49 -15.54 -0.06
C ASN A 506 13.49 -14.47 0.41
N SER A 507 12.20 -14.79 0.32
CA SER A 507 11.13 -13.84 0.64
C SER A 507 11.07 -13.47 2.12
N GLY A 508 11.46 -14.37 3.03
CA GLY A 508 11.51 -14.06 4.47
C GLY A 508 12.48 -12.92 4.79
N GLY A 509 13.70 -13.00 4.26
CA GLY A 509 14.71 -11.94 4.35
C GLY A 509 14.26 -10.66 3.64
N GLY A 510 13.72 -10.79 2.42
CA GLY A 510 13.21 -9.66 1.65
C GLY A 510 12.10 -8.90 2.38
N ILE A 511 11.07 -9.61 2.84
CA ILE A 511 9.95 -9.05 3.62
C ILE A 511 10.45 -8.47 4.95
N GLY A 512 11.39 -9.14 5.62
CA GLY A 512 12.03 -8.62 6.84
C GLY A 512 12.70 -7.27 6.62
N TYR A 513 13.50 -7.14 5.55
CA TYR A 513 14.15 -5.90 5.16
C TYR A 513 13.14 -4.77 4.85
N ILE A 514 12.03 -5.09 4.20
CA ILE A 514 10.97 -4.10 3.95
C ILE A 514 10.35 -3.63 5.28
N ASN A 515 9.96 -4.57 6.15
CA ASN A 515 9.27 -4.27 7.41
C ASN A 515 10.15 -3.55 8.44
N TRP A 516 11.48 -3.69 8.34
CA TRP A 516 12.42 -3.06 9.25
C TRP A 516 13.20 -1.91 8.58
N ASP A 517 14.12 -2.21 7.65
CA ASP A 517 15.01 -1.23 7.05
C ASP A 517 14.26 -0.15 6.26
N ARG A 518 13.37 -0.53 5.34
CA ARG A 518 12.63 0.46 4.54
C ARG A 518 11.68 1.28 5.40
N LYS A 519 11.02 0.65 6.37
CA LYS A 519 10.17 1.36 7.36
C LYS A 519 10.98 2.39 8.14
N ASN A 520 12.17 2.01 8.63
CA ASN A 520 13.06 2.91 9.37
C ASN A 520 13.63 4.03 8.50
N GLN A 521 13.93 3.76 7.23
CA GLN A 521 14.38 4.78 6.27
C GLN A 521 13.29 5.81 5.99
N ILE A 522 12.03 5.40 5.81
CA ILE A 522 10.89 6.32 5.68
C ILE A 522 10.72 7.17 6.95
N ALA A 523 10.84 6.57 8.13
CA ALA A 523 10.76 7.29 9.40
C ALA A 523 11.92 8.29 9.56
N ALA A 524 13.14 7.90 9.19
CA ALA A 524 14.32 8.75 9.23
C ALA A 524 14.18 9.95 8.28
N PHE A 525 13.67 9.75 7.06
CA PHE A 525 13.35 10.84 6.14
C PHE A 525 12.39 11.83 6.79
N LYS A 526 11.26 11.35 7.32
CA LYS A 526 10.26 12.22 7.96
C LYS A 526 10.81 12.98 9.16
N ALA A 527 11.69 12.36 9.94
CA ALA A 527 12.36 13.02 11.06
C ALA A 527 13.35 14.10 10.60
N ALA A 528 14.11 13.83 9.53
CA ALA A 528 15.08 14.77 8.96
C ALA A 528 14.42 15.91 8.17
N GLN A 529 13.21 15.69 7.65
CA GLN A 529 12.49 16.61 6.75
C GLN A 529 11.03 16.84 7.20
N PRO A 530 10.78 17.34 8.43
CA PRO A 530 9.43 17.39 9.03
C PRO A 530 8.40 18.27 8.30
N GLY A 531 8.81 19.04 7.30
CA GLY A 531 7.95 19.88 6.46
C GLY A 531 7.91 19.49 4.99
N LYS A 532 8.49 18.34 4.60
CA LYS A 532 8.52 17.87 3.21
C LYS A 532 7.82 16.53 3.09
N GLN A 533 7.18 16.34 1.94
CA GLN A 533 6.52 15.07 1.63
C GLN A 533 7.48 14.11 0.90
N MET A 534 7.23 12.82 1.09
CA MET A 534 7.97 11.73 0.46
C MET A 534 7.10 10.95 -0.53
N LEU A 535 7.54 10.92 -1.78
CA LEU A 535 7.08 9.99 -2.80
C LEU A 535 8.10 8.84 -2.90
N ILE A 536 7.64 7.59 -2.87
CA ILE A 536 8.44 6.45 -3.33
C ILE A 536 8.10 6.24 -4.80
N GLY A 537 8.75 6.97 -5.69
CA GLY A 537 8.34 7.10 -7.09
C GLY A 537 8.66 5.88 -7.93
N GLU A 538 9.59 5.03 -7.50
CA GLU A 538 9.88 3.78 -8.17
C GLU A 538 10.20 2.66 -7.18
N TRP A 539 9.55 1.52 -7.37
CA TRP A 539 9.79 0.25 -6.70
C TRP A 539 9.08 -0.86 -7.49
N THR A 540 9.47 -2.12 -7.28
CA THR A 540 8.99 -3.25 -8.09
C THR A 540 8.84 -4.51 -7.24
N GLY A 541 8.18 -5.54 -7.76
CA GLY A 541 8.19 -6.87 -7.16
C GLY A 541 9.44 -7.68 -7.46
N ASN A 542 10.32 -7.19 -8.35
CA ASN A 542 11.48 -7.95 -8.80
C ASN A 542 12.43 -8.32 -7.66
N ASN A 543 12.88 -9.56 -7.68
CA ASN A 543 13.60 -10.18 -6.58
C ASN A 543 14.42 -11.39 -7.08
N ASN A 544 15.31 -11.89 -6.21
CA ASN A 544 16.12 -13.08 -6.44
C ASN A 544 15.64 -14.29 -5.61
N PHE A 545 14.36 -14.31 -5.22
CA PHE A 545 13.83 -15.34 -4.33
C PHE A 545 13.65 -16.68 -5.06
N GLN A 546 13.96 -17.77 -4.37
CA GLN A 546 13.79 -19.13 -4.89
C GLN A 546 12.50 -19.80 -4.39
N ASP A 547 11.74 -19.12 -3.51
CA ASP A 547 10.55 -19.65 -2.84
C ASP A 547 9.22 -19.24 -3.50
N GLY A 548 9.28 -18.44 -4.57
CA GLY A 548 8.10 -18.04 -5.35
C GLY A 548 7.17 -17.02 -4.69
N ASN A 549 7.50 -16.50 -3.50
CA ASN A 549 6.62 -15.61 -2.73
C ASN A 549 6.79 -14.12 -3.12
N THR A 550 6.63 -13.82 -4.41
CA THR A 550 6.65 -12.45 -4.93
C THR A 550 5.43 -11.65 -4.48
N VAL A 551 4.25 -12.27 -4.39
CA VAL A 551 3.00 -11.60 -3.98
C VAL A 551 3.09 -11.11 -2.53
N GLY A 552 3.57 -11.94 -1.60
CA GLY A 552 3.78 -11.54 -0.21
C GLY A 552 4.79 -10.40 -0.09
N PHE A 553 5.85 -10.42 -0.89
CA PHE A 553 6.84 -9.34 -0.94
C PHE A 553 6.26 -8.03 -1.47
N VAL A 554 5.49 -8.05 -2.55
CA VAL A 554 4.81 -6.86 -3.09
C VAL A 554 3.80 -6.31 -2.07
N ASN A 555 3.02 -7.16 -1.40
CA ASN A 555 2.09 -6.72 -0.37
C ASN A 555 2.81 -6.08 0.84
N ALA A 556 3.96 -6.62 1.26
CA ALA A 556 4.77 -6.01 2.32
C ALA A 556 5.29 -4.62 1.91
N GLN A 557 5.77 -4.50 0.66
CA GLN A 557 6.17 -3.21 0.08
C GLN A 557 5.02 -2.21 0.03
N MET A 558 3.86 -2.58 -0.51
CA MET A 558 2.68 -1.71 -0.57
C MET A 558 2.25 -1.21 0.82
N ASN A 559 2.31 -2.08 1.83
CA ASN A 559 1.97 -1.74 3.21
C ASN A 559 2.99 -0.72 3.80
N VAL A 560 4.29 -1.02 3.72
CA VAL A 560 5.34 -0.15 4.26
C VAL A 560 5.43 1.16 3.48
N TYR A 561 5.43 1.12 2.16
CA TYR A 561 5.47 2.30 1.31
C TYR A 561 4.19 3.13 1.42
N GLY A 562 3.06 2.51 1.78
CA GLY A 562 1.82 3.21 2.15
C GLY A 562 1.95 4.14 3.36
N THR A 563 3.00 3.96 4.18
CA THR A 563 3.33 4.88 5.27
C THR A 563 4.00 6.17 4.79
N ALA A 564 4.60 6.21 3.59
CA ALA A 564 5.04 7.44 2.93
C ALA A 564 3.85 8.32 2.50
N ASP A 565 4.10 9.46 1.87
CA ASP A 565 3.03 10.38 1.42
C ASP A 565 2.46 9.99 0.06
N GLY A 566 3.19 9.17 -0.70
CA GLY A 566 2.74 8.55 -1.94
C GLY A 566 3.70 7.46 -2.42
N TRP A 567 3.25 6.67 -3.39
CA TRP A 567 4.13 5.73 -4.09
C TRP A 567 3.65 5.41 -5.51
N THR A 568 4.61 5.07 -6.39
CA THR A 568 4.34 4.54 -7.73
C THR A 568 5.18 3.30 -8.03
N PHE A 569 4.52 2.22 -8.43
CA PHE A 569 5.17 0.98 -8.86
C PHE A 569 5.79 1.15 -10.25
N TRP A 570 6.98 0.62 -10.47
CA TRP A 570 7.64 0.53 -11.77
C TRP A 570 7.49 -0.89 -12.33
N SER A 571 6.60 -1.15 -13.29
CA SER A 571 5.75 -0.24 -14.09
C SER A 571 4.35 -0.84 -14.36
N TRP A 572 3.43 -0.09 -14.98
CA TRP A 572 2.11 -0.62 -15.38
C TRP A 572 2.22 -1.78 -16.38
N ALA A 573 2.97 -1.57 -17.45
CA ALA A 573 3.17 -2.48 -18.57
C ALA A 573 4.69 -2.66 -18.88
N GLY A 574 5.05 -3.72 -19.61
CA GLY A 574 6.45 -4.04 -19.95
C GLY A 574 6.72 -5.54 -20.00
N SER A 575 7.96 -5.94 -19.67
CA SER A 575 8.56 -7.28 -19.83
C SER A 575 7.90 -8.42 -19.04
N GLY A 576 6.88 -8.12 -18.23
CA GLY A 576 6.07 -9.10 -17.53
C GLY A 576 6.56 -9.43 -16.13
N GLY A 577 5.79 -10.28 -15.45
CA GLY A 577 6.10 -10.77 -14.13
C GLY A 577 6.17 -9.65 -13.09
N SER A 578 7.21 -9.70 -12.28
CA SER A 578 7.40 -8.86 -11.10
C SER A 578 7.67 -7.37 -11.40
N TRP A 579 7.95 -7.02 -12.66
CA TRP A 579 8.08 -5.64 -13.16
C TRP A 579 6.80 -5.07 -13.76
N LYS A 580 5.75 -5.90 -13.90
CA LYS A 580 4.49 -5.51 -14.55
C LYS A 580 3.35 -5.55 -13.55
N PHE A 581 2.83 -4.39 -13.19
CA PHE A 581 1.79 -4.27 -12.15
C PHE A 581 0.51 -5.02 -12.53
N GLN A 582 0.15 -5.07 -13.82
CA GLN A 582 -0.98 -5.88 -14.30
C GLN A 582 -0.80 -7.37 -13.94
N ASP A 583 0.41 -7.91 -14.07
CA ASP A 583 0.69 -9.30 -13.75
C ASP A 583 0.62 -9.54 -12.23
N MET A 584 1.02 -8.55 -11.41
CA MET A 584 0.87 -8.61 -9.96
C MET A 584 -0.60 -8.52 -9.51
N LEU A 585 -1.42 -7.70 -10.16
CA LEU A 585 -2.87 -7.66 -9.95
C LEU A 585 -3.53 -9.01 -10.28
N ASN A 586 -3.04 -9.69 -11.32
CA ASN A 586 -3.50 -11.03 -11.71
C ASN A 586 -2.98 -12.12 -10.77
N ALA A 587 -1.78 -11.94 -10.21
CA ALA A 587 -1.19 -12.84 -9.22
C ALA A 587 -1.85 -12.73 -7.83
N GLY A 588 -2.74 -11.76 -7.59
CA GLY A 588 -3.54 -11.67 -6.38
C GLY A 588 -2.93 -10.81 -5.26
N ILE A 589 -2.20 -9.74 -5.59
CA ILE A 589 -1.83 -8.72 -4.59
C ILE A 589 -3.08 -8.10 -3.94
N ASP A 590 -2.95 -7.65 -2.70
CA ASP A 590 -4.04 -7.13 -1.90
C ASP A 590 -4.48 -5.73 -2.38
N LYS A 591 -5.50 -5.71 -3.24
CA LYS A 591 -6.07 -4.49 -3.83
C LYS A 591 -6.71 -3.57 -2.80
N SER A 592 -7.01 -4.03 -1.58
CA SER A 592 -7.56 -3.16 -0.53
C SER A 592 -6.58 -2.05 -0.15
N GLN A 593 -5.28 -2.28 -0.33
CA GLN A 593 -4.22 -1.32 -0.06
C GLN A 593 -4.15 -0.18 -1.10
N LEU A 594 -4.80 -0.33 -2.25
CA LEU A 594 -4.98 0.72 -3.26
C LEU A 594 -6.18 1.61 -2.92
N ASN A 595 -7.24 1.03 -2.38
CA ASN A 595 -8.49 1.71 -2.08
C ASN A 595 -8.38 2.55 -0.81
N GLN A 596 -8.22 3.86 -0.97
CA GLN A 596 -8.40 4.80 0.14
C GLN A 596 -9.82 5.35 0.09
N GLN A 597 -10.67 4.86 0.97
CA GLN A 597 -11.92 5.56 1.26
C GLN A 597 -11.56 6.97 1.77
N PRO A 598 -12.24 8.03 1.30
CA PRO A 598 -12.00 9.37 1.82
C PRO A 598 -12.23 9.35 3.34
N PRO A 599 -11.45 10.11 4.14
CA PRO A 599 -11.53 10.09 5.60
C PRO A 599 -12.90 10.45 6.22
N ASN A 600 -13.97 10.70 5.46
CA ASN A 600 -15.28 11.14 5.97
C ASN A 600 -16.48 10.51 5.23
N LEU A 601 -16.46 9.19 4.99
CA LEU A 601 -17.68 8.42 4.73
C LEU A 601 -17.74 7.18 5.63
N VAL A 602 -17.41 7.33 6.91
CA VAL A 602 -18.10 6.54 7.93
C VAL A 602 -19.48 7.18 8.01
N LEU A 603 -20.47 6.59 7.35
CA LEU A 603 -21.84 6.74 7.82
C LEU A 603 -21.79 6.23 9.25
N GLU A 604 -21.81 7.14 10.22
CA GLU A 604 -22.17 6.84 11.59
C GLU A 604 -23.59 6.26 11.53
N ASN A 605 -23.72 4.96 11.26
CA ASN A 605 -24.77 4.16 11.84
C ASN A 605 -24.42 4.03 13.33
N ALA A 606 -24.44 5.17 14.03
CA ALA A 606 -24.80 5.16 15.43
C ALA A 606 -26.10 4.39 15.48
N SER A 607 -26.09 3.26 16.18
CA SER A 607 -27.29 2.54 16.55
C SER A 607 -28.19 3.52 17.30
N GLN A 608 -29.02 4.25 16.58
CA GLN A 608 -30.21 4.85 17.14
C GLN A 608 -31.04 3.67 17.58
N THR A 609 -30.98 3.40 18.88
CA THR A 609 -31.96 2.64 19.60
C THR A 609 -33.30 3.24 19.22
N GLN A 610 -34.01 2.53 18.36
CA GLN A 610 -35.33 2.86 17.90
C GLN A 610 -36.23 2.86 19.14
N GLN A 611 -36.44 4.03 19.74
CA GLN A 611 -37.52 4.22 20.70
C GLN A 611 -38.82 4.00 19.94
N ARG A 612 -39.44 2.86 20.20
CA ARG A 612 -40.78 2.51 19.73
C ARG A 612 -41.77 3.57 20.24
N PRO A 613 -42.63 4.15 19.39
CA PRO A 613 -43.72 4.99 19.86
C PRO A 613 -44.75 4.11 20.57
N ILE A 614 -45.01 4.39 21.85
CA ILE A 614 -46.11 3.78 22.60
C ILE A 614 -47.40 4.49 22.14
N HIS A 615 -48.38 3.70 21.70
CA HIS A 615 -49.71 4.17 21.33
C HIS A 615 -50.40 4.90 22.48
N HIS A 616 -50.88 6.12 22.23
CA HIS A 616 -51.81 6.82 23.11
C HIS A 616 -53.20 6.19 23.04
N HIS A 617 -53.74 5.79 24.19
CA HIS A 617 -55.18 5.75 24.47
C HIS A 617 -55.45 6.33 25.87
N ASN A 618 -56.23 7.42 25.87
CA ASN A 618 -57.01 8.08 26.93
C ASN A 618 -56.87 7.62 28.39
N LEU A 619 -56.56 8.56 29.30
CA LEU A 619 -57.48 8.96 30.38
C LEU A 619 -57.04 10.27 31.09
N TYR A 620 -58.00 10.92 31.71
CA TYR A 620 -58.04 12.30 32.21
C TYR A 620 -57.16 12.62 33.44
N ILE A 621 -56.64 13.86 33.44
CA ILE A 621 -56.51 14.88 34.50
C ILE A 621 -56.52 14.40 35.97
N LEU A 622 -55.45 14.74 36.72
CA LEU A 622 -55.53 15.59 37.92
C LEU A 622 -54.15 16.09 38.39
N ASN A 623 -54.13 17.38 38.69
CA ASN A 623 -53.04 18.18 39.20
C ASN A 623 -53.02 18.06 40.73
N GLN A 624 -51.88 17.76 41.36
CA GLN A 624 -51.58 18.23 42.72
C GLN A 624 -50.12 18.00 43.16
N SER A 625 -49.62 19.02 43.85
CA SER A 625 -48.35 19.18 44.55
C SER A 625 -48.02 18.08 45.57
N GLN A 626 -46.72 17.82 45.81
CA GLN A 626 -46.11 18.00 47.14
C GLN A 626 -44.58 17.83 47.12
N SER A 627 -43.92 18.76 47.81
CA SER A 627 -42.55 18.70 48.32
C SER A 627 -42.38 17.59 49.36
N THR A 628 -41.21 16.95 49.44
CA THR A 628 -40.43 16.85 50.69
C THR A 628 -39.06 16.21 50.45
N SER A 629 -38.11 16.75 51.20
CA SER A 629 -36.69 16.47 51.33
C SER A 629 -36.34 15.22 52.16
N LEU A 630 -35.05 14.84 52.08
CA LEU A 630 -34.14 14.33 53.13
C LEU A 630 -33.56 12.91 52.97
N ASN A 631 -32.23 12.94 53.06
CA ASN A 631 -31.32 12.08 53.81
C ASN A 631 -30.59 10.89 53.15
N CYS A 632 -29.28 11.13 53.04
CA CYS A 632 -28.15 10.23 53.19
C CYS A 632 -28.41 8.96 54.01
N ILE A 633 -27.74 7.86 53.62
CA ILE A 633 -26.98 6.96 54.48
C ILE A 633 -25.94 6.27 53.58
N GLY A 634 -24.67 6.43 53.93
CA GLY A 634 -23.58 5.59 53.40
C GLY A 634 -23.50 4.27 54.14
N ARG A 635 -22.85 3.28 53.51
CA ARG A 635 -22.15 2.19 54.21
C ARG A 635 -21.09 1.59 53.30
N ASP A 636 -19.86 1.64 53.80
CA ASP A 636 -18.75 0.78 53.44
C ASP A 636 -19.12 -0.71 53.49
N ILE A 637 -18.38 -1.55 52.78
CA ILE A 637 -17.58 -2.66 53.36
C ILE A 637 -16.68 -3.27 52.27
N HIS A 638 -15.40 -3.37 52.61
CA HIS A 638 -14.34 -4.14 51.96
C HIS A 638 -14.69 -5.64 51.75
N ARG A 639 -14.26 -6.19 50.61
CA ARG A 639 -13.19 -7.20 50.53
C ARG A 639 -12.66 -7.33 49.12
#